data_AF-A0AAD4I4V1-F1
#
_entry.id   AF-A0AAD4I4V1-F1
#
_cell.length_a   1.000
_cell.length_b   1.000
_cell.length_c   1.000
_cell.angle_alpha   90.00
_cell.angle_beta   90.00
_cell.angle_gamma   90.00
#
_symmetry.space_group_name_H-M   'P 1'
#
loop_
_entity.id
_entity.type
_entity.pdbx_description
1 polymer ?
#
loop_
_entity_poly.entity_id
_entity_poly.type
_entity_poly.pdbx_seq_one_letter_code
_entity_poly.pdbx_strand_id
1 'polypeptide(L)'
;MSTYSSHGTAPSAGTPRSLDIIRRDFEKRSGETTEGDYAKNFKNKSYDTSLDDDPSSNTDGKPALPYTVGAKFVARRHEPPAPFGHDYDTPWPPFKTGDFRRPHIDCCLIRQPIEGRTLDESGVLTITESIRTGYTYGAQVVIVAGNIVAKIYDPLYDAGGDCYDNKRDVVVLADGDYTREAAAYDQLRRDPETLSLVPEYYGSWTIEVPTTVSDETFTRHVRLILIEHINGTVMSSVQPQLLSRQTRSSIIEKVLEAESLVFNAGVLHRDMSPRNVMLVSPSPTSSFDDPDLRVVIIDFNVSNVIRLSNASCQPSDNPSPTSLQKQWPGKLLGPVTRFWNAMEEFEARDWVNDEDGKANEWLWECFGQRQEYVPLVRDREERELCPRISWYSGRDNGDGDDVDMTVEDTEDSSCAGDGDDEVVFQGRGCKGSALALRFRT
;
A
#
# COMPACT_ATOMS: atom_id res chain seq x y z
N MET A 1 -71.60 1.40 27.88
CA MET A 1 -70.49 2.11 27.20
C MET A 1 -69.22 1.70 27.94
N SER A 2 -68.51 0.65 27.50
CA SER A 2 -67.30 0.72 26.63
C SER A 2 -66.23 1.64 27.23
N THR A 3 -64.98 1.24 27.51
CA THR A 3 -64.09 0.29 26.83
C THR A 3 -62.95 -0.20 27.73
N TYR A 4 -62.46 -1.41 27.42
CA TYR A 4 -61.17 -2.00 27.80
C TYR A 4 -59.96 -1.15 27.36
N SER A 5 -58.84 -1.23 28.08
CA SER A 5 -57.51 -1.28 27.45
C SER A 5 -56.46 -1.98 28.34
N SER A 6 -55.72 -2.86 27.70
CA SER A 6 -54.76 -3.85 28.20
C SER A 6 -53.34 -3.28 28.31
N HIS A 7 -52.66 -3.53 29.43
CA HIS A 7 -51.21 -3.38 29.52
C HIS A 7 -50.51 -4.62 28.96
N GLY A 8 -49.85 -4.46 27.81
CA GLY A 8 -48.94 -5.45 27.24
C GLY A 8 -47.54 -5.32 27.84
N THR A 9 -47.01 -6.43 28.35
CA THR A 9 -45.65 -6.59 28.84
C THR A 9 -44.69 -6.73 27.64
N ALA A 10 -43.66 -5.88 27.59
CA ALA A 10 -42.61 -5.95 26.58
C ALA A 10 -41.69 -7.18 26.80
N PRO A 11 -41.17 -7.82 25.74
CA PRO A 11 -40.23 -8.92 25.88
C PRO A 11 -38.85 -8.42 26.31
N SER A 12 -38.31 -9.09 27.33
CA SER A 12 -36.95 -8.91 27.87
C SER A 12 -35.90 -9.08 26.78
N ALA A 13 -35.05 -8.07 26.58
CA ALA A 13 -33.82 -8.19 25.83
C ALA A 13 -32.94 -9.28 26.47
N GLY A 14 -32.55 -10.28 25.69
CA GLY A 14 -31.66 -11.35 26.12
C GLY A 14 -30.29 -10.80 26.51
N THR A 15 -29.80 -11.21 27.67
CA THR A 15 -28.46 -10.90 28.16
C THR A 15 -27.42 -11.54 27.22
N PRO A 16 -26.35 -10.83 26.81
CA PRO A 16 -25.30 -11.43 26.00
C PRO A 16 -24.62 -12.57 26.78
N ARG A 17 -24.55 -13.76 26.18
CA ARG A 17 -23.88 -14.93 26.78
C ARG A 17 -22.38 -14.63 26.93
N SER A 18 -21.83 -14.99 28.09
CA SER A 18 -20.40 -14.87 28.39
C SER A 18 -19.54 -15.63 27.37
N LEU A 19 -18.44 -15.01 26.93
CA LEU A 19 -17.43 -15.54 26.00
C LEU A 19 -16.89 -16.92 26.42
N ASP A 20 -16.93 -17.25 27.71
CA ASP A 20 -16.49 -18.54 28.25
C ASP A 20 -17.41 -19.70 27.85
N ILE A 21 -18.68 -19.42 27.57
CA ILE A 21 -19.65 -20.44 27.11
C ILE A 21 -19.42 -20.75 25.63
N ILE A 22 -19.11 -19.72 24.82
CA ILE A 22 -18.78 -19.86 23.39
C ILE A 22 -17.54 -20.73 23.21
N ARG A 23 -16.49 -20.51 24.01
CA ARG A 23 -15.27 -21.31 23.96
C ARG A 23 -15.52 -22.80 24.26
N ARG A 24 -16.37 -23.10 25.25
CA ARG A 24 -16.70 -24.49 25.65
C ARG A 24 -17.59 -25.21 24.64
N ASP A 25 -18.56 -24.51 24.05
CA ASP A 25 -19.46 -25.11 23.07
C ASP A 25 -18.74 -25.42 21.74
N PHE A 26 -17.72 -24.63 21.39
CA PHE A 26 -16.84 -24.92 20.26
C PHE A 26 -15.86 -26.08 20.51
N GLU A 27 -15.27 -26.18 21.70
CA GLU A 27 -14.39 -27.30 22.08
C GLU A 27 -15.14 -28.65 22.08
N LYS A 28 -16.45 -28.64 22.41
CA LYS A 28 -17.33 -29.81 22.28
C LYS A 28 -17.56 -30.24 20.83
N ARG A 29 -17.74 -29.31 19.88
CA ARG A 29 -17.94 -29.65 18.45
C ARG A 29 -16.66 -30.18 17.78
N SER A 30 -15.48 -29.76 18.23
CA SER A 30 -14.21 -30.29 17.71
C SER A 30 -13.87 -31.71 18.18
N GLY A 31 -14.59 -32.26 19.16
CA GLY A 31 -14.38 -33.61 19.68
C GLY A 31 -15.11 -34.73 18.91
N GLU A 32 -16.05 -34.39 18.03
CA GLU A 32 -16.91 -35.35 17.34
C GLU A 32 -16.95 -35.06 15.83
N THR A 33 -15.86 -35.31 15.10
CA THR A 33 -16.00 -35.63 13.66
C THR A 33 -14.88 -36.57 13.23
N THR A 34 -15.31 -37.67 12.63
CA THR A 34 -14.52 -38.79 12.09
C THR A 34 -13.50 -38.32 11.07
N GLU A 35 -12.23 -38.65 11.33
CA GLU A 35 -11.15 -38.71 10.33
C GLU A 35 -11.62 -39.54 9.11
N GLY A 36 -11.50 -39.01 7.89
CA GLY A 36 -11.54 -39.89 6.71
C GLY A 36 -11.89 -39.28 5.35
N ASP A 37 -12.84 -38.34 5.26
CA ASP A 37 -13.52 -38.12 3.97
C ASP A 37 -13.24 -36.79 3.26
N TYR A 38 -12.66 -35.78 3.91
CA TYR A 38 -12.36 -34.49 3.27
C TYR A 38 -11.13 -34.49 2.34
N ALA A 39 -10.25 -35.48 2.43
CA ALA A 39 -8.96 -35.47 1.74
C ALA A 39 -8.98 -36.04 0.30
N LYS A 40 -10.12 -36.52 -0.22
CA LYS A 40 -10.16 -37.28 -1.48
C LYS A 40 -10.63 -36.51 -2.72
N ASN A 41 -11.19 -35.31 -2.60
CA ASN A 41 -11.79 -34.60 -3.75
C ASN A 41 -10.94 -33.45 -4.34
N PHE A 42 -9.72 -33.20 -3.85
CA PHE A 42 -8.90 -32.06 -4.31
C PHE A 42 -7.98 -32.35 -5.51
N LYS A 43 -8.07 -33.54 -6.12
CA LYS A 43 -7.34 -33.87 -7.35
C LYS A 43 -8.32 -34.07 -8.49
N ASN A 44 -8.63 -33.00 -9.20
CA ASN A 44 -9.05 -32.91 -10.61
C ASN A 44 -10.13 -31.83 -10.77
N LYS A 45 -9.71 -30.60 -10.99
CA LYS A 45 -10.43 -29.66 -11.85
C LYS A 45 -9.47 -28.57 -12.34
N SER A 46 -9.07 -28.73 -13.60
CA SER A 46 -8.52 -27.67 -14.44
C SER A 46 -9.67 -26.70 -14.70
N TYR A 47 -9.59 -25.46 -14.22
CA TYR A 47 -10.59 -24.44 -14.51
C TYR A 47 -10.22 -23.75 -15.81
N ASP A 48 -11.03 -24.03 -16.83
CA ASP A 48 -11.07 -23.32 -18.10
C ASP A 48 -11.71 -21.94 -17.88
N THR A 49 -11.11 -20.92 -18.48
CA THR A 49 -11.46 -19.50 -18.32
C THR A 49 -12.56 -19.11 -19.29
N SER A 50 -13.74 -18.77 -18.80
CA SER A 50 -14.74 -18.01 -19.57
C SER A 50 -15.34 -16.89 -18.73
N LEU A 51 -15.24 -15.68 -19.28
CA LEU A 51 -15.85 -14.43 -18.84
C LEU A 51 -17.37 -14.57 -18.77
N ASP A 52 -17.89 -14.87 -17.60
CA ASP A 52 -19.29 -14.66 -17.17
C ASP A 52 -19.30 -14.89 -15.66
N ASP A 53 -18.74 -13.95 -14.89
CA ASP A 53 -18.85 -13.96 -13.43
C ASP A 53 -20.30 -13.62 -13.04
N ASP A 54 -21.13 -14.65 -13.01
CA ASP A 54 -22.35 -14.67 -12.23
C ASP A 54 -21.98 -14.33 -10.77
N PRO A 55 -22.56 -13.28 -10.14
CA PRO A 55 -22.31 -12.97 -8.73
C PRO A 55 -22.69 -14.10 -7.75
N SER A 56 -23.20 -15.22 -8.27
CA SER A 56 -23.51 -16.44 -7.51
C SER A 56 -22.41 -17.52 -7.49
N SER A 57 -21.35 -17.48 -8.31
CA SER A 57 -20.45 -18.64 -8.45
C SER A 57 -19.04 -18.46 -7.90
N ASN A 58 -18.92 -18.47 -6.56
CA ASN A 58 -18.12 -19.41 -5.76
C ASN A 58 -18.08 -18.88 -4.31
N THR A 59 -19.22 -18.98 -3.62
CA THR A 59 -19.39 -18.54 -2.23
C THR A 59 -18.78 -19.59 -1.29
N ASP A 60 -17.51 -19.44 -0.93
CA ASP A 60 -16.83 -20.26 0.10
C ASP A 60 -17.44 -20.05 1.51
N GLY A 61 -18.72 -20.37 1.69
CA GLY A 61 -19.44 -20.25 2.96
C GLY A 61 -19.54 -18.83 3.53
N LYS A 62 -19.22 -17.80 2.74
CA LYS A 62 -19.29 -16.40 3.19
C LYS A 62 -20.76 -15.91 3.23
N PRO A 63 -21.16 -15.13 4.24
CA PRO A 63 -22.49 -14.56 4.34
C PRO A 63 -22.64 -13.42 3.33
N ALA A 64 -23.89 -13.07 3.01
CA ALA A 64 -24.21 -12.01 2.05
C ALA A 64 -23.46 -10.70 2.36
N LEU A 65 -22.94 -10.05 1.31
CA LEU A 65 -22.16 -8.82 1.45
C LEU A 65 -23.03 -7.67 2.03
N PRO A 66 -22.65 -7.07 3.17
CA PRO A 66 -23.45 -6.04 3.82
C PRO A 66 -23.28 -4.65 3.18
N TYR A 67 -22.26 -4.48 2.32
CA TYR A 67 -21.86 -3.19 1.76
C TYR A 67 -22.60 -2.89 0.45
N THR A 68 -23.92 -2.78 0.52
CA THR A 68 -24.78 -2.51 -0.63
C THR A 68 -25.36 -1.10 -0.58
N VAL A 69 -25.75 -0.55 -1.74
CA VAL A 69 -26.38 0.77 -1.84
C VAL A 69 -27.64 0.82 -0.97
N GLY A 70 -27.76 1.88 -0.16
CA GLY A 70 -28.82 2.09 0.81
C GLY A 70 -28.54 1.49 2.20
N ALA A 71 -27.51 0.66 2.36
CA ALA A 71 -27.11 0.15 3.66
C ALA A 71 -26.63 1.29 4.57
N LYS A 72 -26.88 1.13 5.87
CA LYS A 72 -26.55 2.13 6.90
C LYS A 72 -25.75 1.53 8.03
N PHE A 73 -24.71 2.23 8.45
CA PHE A 73 -23.84 1.83 9.55
C PHE A 73 -23.67 2.99 10.52
N VAL A 74 -23.68 2.70 11.82
CA VAL A 74 -23.24 3.66 12.84
C VAL A 74 -21.73 3.55 12.95
N ALA A 75 -21.04 4.57 12.47
CA ALA A 75 -19.59 4.68 12.57
C ALA A 75 -19.22 5.46 13.83
N ARG A 76 -18.20 4.99 14.54
CA ARG A 76 -17.59 5.69 15.68
C ARG A 76 -16.16 6.04 15.34
N ARG A 77 -15.74 7.24 15.70
CA ARG A 77 -14.37 7.72 15.48
C ARG A 77 -13.40 6.79 16.19
N HIS A 78 -12.30 6.46 15.53
CA HIS A 78 -11.31 5.52 16.02
C HIS A 78 -9.91 6.08 15.81
N GLU A 79 -9.10 6.06 16.85
CA GLU A 79 -7.65 6.27 16.78
C GLU A 79 -7.00 4.90 16.52
N PRO A 80 -6.40 4.67 15.34
CA PRO A 80 -5.72 3.40 15.05
C PRO A 80 -4.59 3.11 16.04
N PRO A 81 -4.29 1.83 16.33
CA PRO A 81 -3.01 1.48 16.95
C PRO A 81 -1.84 1.84 16.02
N ALA A 82 -0.62 1.74 16.54
CA ALA A 82 0.57 2.02 15.74
C ALA A 82 0.65 1.09 14.50
N PRO A 83 1.02 1.62 13.33
CA PRO A 83 1.12 0.84 12.09
C PRO A 83 2.16 -0.25 12.22
N PHE A 84 1.94 -1.40 11.58
CA PHE A 84 2.85 -2.56 11.62
C PHE A 84 2.95 -3.30 10.29
N GLY A 85 3.91 -4.22 10.22
CA GLY A 85 4.29 -4.93 9.00
C GLY A 85 5.11 -4.06 8.05
N HIS A 86 5.45 -4.55 6.86
CA HIS A 86 6.14 -3.76 5.82
C HIS A 86 7.27 -2.86 6.39
N ASP A 87 8.24 -3.40 7.13
CA ASP A 87 9.38 -2.67 7.73
C ASP A 87 9.06 -1.59 8.79
N TYR A 88 7.84 -1.56 9.35
CA TYR A 88 7.58 -0.83 10.59
C TYR A 88 8.27 -1.52 11.79
N ASP A 89 8.70 -0.73 12.78
CA ASP A 89 9.43 -1.20 13.97
C ASP A 89 8.53 -1.86 15.01
N THR A 90 7.24 -1.62 14.87
CA THR A 90 6.21 -2.23 15.70
C THR A 90 6.17 -3.73 15.44
N PRO A 91 6.15 -4.54 16.51
CA PRO A 91 6.09 -5.98 16.35
C PRO A 91 4.78 -6.37 15.69
N TRP A 92 4.83 -7.38 14.83
CA TRP A 92 3.64 -8.01 14.31
C TRP A 92 2.78 -8.54 15.47
N PRO A 93 1.44 -8.46 15.37
CA PRO A 93 0.54 -9.14 16.28
C PRO A 93 0.89 -10.63 16.36
N PRO A 94 0.75 -11.28 17.53
CA PRO A 94 1.11 -12.68 17.70
C PRO A 94 0.36 -13.55 16.71
N PHE A 95 1.13 -14.18 15.81
CA PHE A 95 0.61 -15.06 14.77
C PHE A 95 0.01 -16.32 15.40
N LYS A 96 -1.30 -16.53 15.24
CA LYS A 96 -1.99 -17.69 15.83
C LYS A 96 -1.92 -18.88 14.87
N THR A 97 -0.79 -19.58 14.88
CA THR A 97 -0.46 -20.72 14.00
C THR A 97 -1.46 -21.88 14.02
N GLY A 98 -2.28 -22.02 15.08
CA GLY A 98 -3.33 -23.04 15.17
C GLY A 98 -4.61 -22.73 14.36
N ASP A 99 -4.77 -21.49 13.89
CA ASP A 99 -6.04 -20.98 13.33
C ASP A 99 -6.19 -21.27 11.82
N PHE A 100 -5.10 -21.66 11.15
CA PHE A 100 -5.12 -21.94 9.72
C PHE A 100 -5.97 -23.17 9.36
N ARG A 101 -6.26 -24.04 10.32
CA ARG A 101 -7.17 -25.18 10.13
C ARG A 101 -8.66 -24.81 10.22
N ARG A 102 -9.00 -23.63 10.73
CA ARG A 102 -10.40 -23.20 10.89
C ARG A 102 -10.97 -22.63 9.57
N PRO A 103 -12.29 -22.69 9.35
CA PRO A 103 -12.94 -21.90 8.32
C PRO A 103 -12.63 -20.41 8.45
N HIS A 104 -12.54 -19.70 7.31
CA HIS A 104 -12.27 -18.25 7.26
C HIS A 104 -13.22 -17.44 8.14
N ILE A 105 -14.52 -17.76 8.06
CA ILE A 105 -15.57 -17.09 8.80
C ILE A 105 -15.37 -17.22 10.32
N ASP A 106 -14.98 -18.41 10.80
CA ASP A 106 -14.73 -18.65 12.22
C ASP A 106 -13.56 -17.80 12.72
N CYS A 107 -12.49 -17.69 11.93
CA CYS A 107 -11.36 -16.81 12.27
C CYS A 107 -11.82 -15.36 12.46
N CYS A 108 -12.66 -14.86 11.55
CA CYS A 108 -13.15 -13.47 11.57
C CYS A 108 -14.18 -13.21 12.68
N LEU A 109 -14.92 -14.23 13.12
CA LEU A 109 -15.89 -14.10 14.22
C LEU A 109 -15.22 -14.19 15.60
N ILE A 110 -14.21 -15.07 15.74
CA ILE A 110 -13.51 -15.28 17.01
C ILE A 110 -12.54 -14.13 17.31
N ARG A 111 -11.93 -13.55 16.27
CA ARG A 111 -10.88 -12.55 16.41
C ARG A 111 -11.43 -11.16 16.16
N GLN A 112 -11.38 -10.35 17.19
CA GLN A 112 -11.60 -8.92 17.05
C GLN A 112 -10.37 -8.27 16.39
N PRO A 113 -10.58 -7.18 15.62
CA PRO A 113 -9.49 -6.32 15.16
C PRO A 113 -8.60 -5.88 16.32
N ILE A 114 -7.34 -5.56 16.04
CA ILE A 114 -6.45 -4.99 17.05
C ILE A 114 -7.09 -3.74 17.66
N GLU A 115 -6.98 -3.65 18.99
CA GLU A 115 -7.53 -2.52 19.74
C GLU A 115 -6.73 -1.25 19.44
N GLY A 116 -7.44 -0.22 19.00
CA GLY A 116 -7.02 1.17 19.13
C GLY A 116 -7.88 1.85 20.19
N ARG A 117 -8.20 3.13 19.97
CA ARG A 117 -9.09 3.88 20.88
C ARG A 117 -10.31 4.40 20.14
N THR A 118 -11.48 3.88 20.51
CA THR A 118 -12.77 4.41 20.04
C THR A 118 -13.11 5.68 20.82
N LEU A 119 -13.49 6.73 20.11
CA LEU A 119 -13.91 8.01 20.68
C LEU A 119 -15.44 8.14 20.64
N ASP A 120 -15.99 9.11 21.39
CA ASP A 120 -17.44 9.32 21.50
C ASP A 120 -18.08 9.90 20.23
N GLU A 121 -17.27 10.52 19.36
CA GLU A 121 -17.72 11.03 18.07
C GLU A 121 -18.28 9.89 17.20
N SER A 122 -19.50 10.07 16.70
CA SER A 122 -20.18 9.07 15.88
C SER A 122 -21.07 9.70 14.81
N GLY A 123 -21.33 8.94 13.75
CA GLY A 123 -22.17 9.36 12.64
C GLY A 123 -22.81 8.16 11.95
N VAL A 124 -23.91 8.40 11.22
CA VAL A 124 -24.55 7.37 10.40
C VAL A 124 -24.05 7.50 8.98
N LEU A 125 -23.34 6.47 8.51
CA LEU A 125 -22.89 6.36 7.12
C LEU A 125 -23.97 5.64 6.32
N THR A 126 -24.45 6.27 5.26
CA THR A 126 -25.36 5.65 4.28
C THR A 126 -24.60 5.45 2.99
N ILE A 127 -24.52 4.21 2.49
CA ILE A 127 -23.90 3.90 1.21
C ILE A 127 -24.79 4.44 0.09
N THR A 128 -24.25 5.35 -0.72
CA THR A 128 -24.95 5.94 -1.86
C THR A 128 -24.53 5.26 -3.17
N GLU A 129 -23.28 4.83 -3.30
CA GLU A 129 -22.75 4.18 -4.50
C GLU A 129 -21.69 3.13 -4.14
N SER A 130 -21.50 2.13 -5.01
CA SER A 130 -20.40 1.16 -4.90
C SER A 130 -19.30 1.51 -5.89
N ILE A 131 -18.06 1.56 -5.42
CA ILE A 131 -16.87 1.71 -6.29
C ILE A 131 -16.27 0.32 -6.53
N ARG A 132 -16.00 -0.42 -5.46
CA ARG A 132 -15.44 -1.78 -5.52
C ARG A 132 -15.87 -2.58 -4.29
N THR A 133 -16.77 -3.53 -4.50
CA THR A 133 -17.30 -4.40 -3.43
C THR A 133 -17.40 -5.83 -3.93
N GLY A 134 -17.18 -6.83 -3.07
CA GLY A 134 -17.21 -8.23 -3.48
C GLY A 134 -16.55 -9.17 -2.47
N TYR A 135 -16.65 -10.47 -2.72
CA TYR A 135 -16.32 -11.53 -1.76
C TYR A 135 -14.83 -11.86 -1.65
N THR A 136 -13.99 -11.26 -2.48
CA THR A 136 -12.55 -11.54 -2.59
C THR A 136 -11.69 -10.26 -2.60
N TYR A 137 -12.26 -9.11 -2.27
CA TYR A 137 -11.51 -7.85 -2.21
C TYR A 137 -11.05 -7.57 -0.78
N GLY A 138 -9.76 -7.29 -0.61
CA GLY A 138 -9.19 -6.97 0.71
C GLY A 138 -9.83 -5.76 1.38
N ALA A 139 -10.08 -4.69 0.61
CA ALA A 139 -10.86 -3.54 1.07
C ALA A 139 -12.08 -3.31 0.18
N GLN A 140 -13.22 -3.10 0.84
CA GLN A 140 -14.50 -2.73 0.22
C GLN A 140 -14.56 -1.21 0.12
N VAL A 141 -14.83 -0.68 -1.06
CA VAL A 141 -14.77 0.75 -1.36
C VAL A 141 -16.13 1.22 -1.85
N VAL A 142 -16.71 2.16 -1.11
CA VAL A 142 -18.07 2.67 -1.36
C VAL A 142 -18.12 4.18 -1.17
N ILE A 143 -19.07 4.85 -1.83
CA ILE A 143 -19.36 6.25 -1.57
C ILE A 143 -20.43 6.33 -0.49
N VAL A 144 -20.18 7.16 0.51
CA VAL A 144 -21.11 7.51 1.59
C VAL A 144 -21.38 9.01 1.56
N ALA A 145 -22.58 9.40 1.99
CA ALA A 145 -23.00 10.81 2.01
C ALA A 145 -22.88 11.55 0.65
N GLY A 146 -22.81 10.82 -0.47
CA GLY A 146 -22.77 11.35 -1.84
C GLY A 146 -21.42 11.88 -2.31
N ASN A 147 -20.45 12.11 -1.43
CA ASN A 147 -19.15 12.70 -1.81
C ASN A 147 -17.96 12.27 -0.93
N ILE A 148 -18.13 11.26 -0.07
CA ILE A 148 -17.07 10.72 0.79
C ILE A 148 -16.85 9.26 0.41
N VAL A 149 -15.61 8.83 0.26
CA VAL A 149 -15.28 7.42 0.09
C VAL A 149 -15.05 6.79 1.46
N ALA A 150 -15.76 5.70 1.72
CA ALA A 150 -15.46 4.79 2.81
C ALA A 150 -14.68 3.60 2.27
N LYS A 151 -13.44 3.44 2.73
CA LYS A 151 -12.61 2.26 2.48
C LYS A 151 -12.62 1.38 3.71
N ILE A 152 -13.27 0.22 3.58
CA ILE A 152 -13.66 -0.66 4.67
C ILE A 152 -12.80 -1.93 4.63
N TYR A 153 -12.03 -2.17 5.69
CA TYR A 153 -11.10 -3.30 5.81
C TYR A 153 -11.81 -4.44 6.53
N ASP A 154 -12.66 -5.13 5.79
CA ASP A 154 -13.40 -6.27 6.32
C ASP A 154 -12.67 -7.58 6.01
N PRO A 155 -12.01 -8.21 7.01
CA PRO A 155 -11.25 -9.42 6.80
C PRO A 155 -12.12 -10.59 6.31
N LEU A 156 -13.44 -10.58 6.54
CA LEU A 156 -14.34 -11.65 6.09
C LEU A 156 -14.43 -11.75 4.56
N TYR A 157 -14.31 -10.62 3.87
CA TYR A 157 -14.43 -10.54 2.42
C TYR A 157 -13.08 -10.46 1.69
N ASP A 158 -11.98 -10.59 2.43
CA ASP A 158 -10.64 -10.80 1.86
C ASP A 158 -10.54 -12.17 1.16
N ALA A 159 -9.74 -12.27 0.10
CA ALA A 159 -9.53 -13.52 -0.65
C ALA A 159 -8.92 -14.64 0.20
N GLY A 160 -8.19 -14.32 1.27
CA GLY A 160 -7.69 -15.30 2.25
C GLY A 160 -6.45 -16.08 1.85
N GLY A 161 -5.99 -15.95 0.60
CA GLY A 161 -4.81 -16.63 0.06
C GLY A 161 -3.76 -15.66 -0.49
N ASP A 162 -2.52 -16.12 -0.60
CA ASP A 162 -1.50 -15.48 -1.44
C ASP A 162 -1.54 -15.98 -2.89
N CYS A 163 -0.65 -15.46 -3.74
CA CYS A 163 -0.52 -15.89 -5.13
C CYS A 163 -0.03 -17.35 -5.30
N TYR A 164 0.21 -18.07 -4.20
CA TYR A 164 0.55 -19.49 -4.14
C TYR A 164 -0.49 -20.29 -3.34
N ASP A 165 -1.67 -19.72 -3.12
CA ASP A 165 -2.77 -20.32 -2.35
C ASP A 165 -2.42 -20.65 -0.89
N ASN A 166 -1.36 -20.04 -0.33
CA ASN A 166 -1.08 -20.15 1.10
C ASN A 166 -2.08 -19.30 1.88
N LYS A 167 -2.75 -19.95 2.83
CA LYS A 167 -3.70 -19.26 3.71
C LYS A 167 -3.00 -18.17 4.53
N ARG A 168 -3.57 -16.97 4.52
CA ARG A 168 -3.07 -15.82 5.27
C ARG A 168 -3.92 -15.51 6.49
N ASP A 169 -3.33 -14.80 7.45
CA ASP A 169 -4.06 -14.24 8.59
C ASP A 169 -4.77 -12.95 8.16
N VAL A 170 -5.95 -13.11 7.56
CA VAL A 170 -6.75 -12.00 6.99
C VAL A 170 -7.08 -10.90 7.98
N VAL A 171 -7.24 -11.24 9.27
CA VAL A 171 -7.53 -10.25 10.31
C VAL A 171 -6.31 -9.36 10.53
N VAL A 172 -5.11 -9.96 10.63
CA VAL A 172 -3.86 -9.21 10.78
C VAL A 172 -3.53 -8.39 9.54
N LEU A 173 -3.85 -8.91 8.34
CA LEU A 173 -3.68 -8.15 7.10
C LEU A 173 -4.60 -6.93 7.04
N ALA A 174 -5.90 -7.10 7.29
CA ALA A 174 -6.86 -6.01 7.29
C ALA A 174 -6.49 -4.93 8.32
N ASP A 175 -6.04 -5.34 9.52
CA ASP A 175 -5.54 -4.42 10.53
C ASP A 175 -4.25 -3.70 10.09
N GLY A 176 -3.34 -4.40 9.43
CA GLY A 176 -2.11 -3.83 8.90
C GLY A 176 -2.40 -2.78 7.83
N ASP A 177 -3.24 -3.12 6.86
CA ASP A 177 -3.66 -2.22 5.79
C ASP A 177 -4.32 -0.95 6.34
N TYR A 178 -5.27 -1.13 7.26
CA TYR A 178 -5.96 -0.04 7.95
C TYR A 178 -4.98 0.90 8.69
N THR A 179 -4.10 0.33 9.50
CA THR A 179 -3.21 1.13 10.37
C THR A 179 -2.14 1.87 9.58
N ARG A 180 -1.56 1.24 8.55
CA ARG A 180 -0.57 1.88 7.67
C ARG A 180 -1.18 3.02 6.86
N GLU A 181 -2.36 2.79 6.26
CA GLU A 181 -3.02 3.82 5.48
C GLU A 181 -3.43 5.03 6.34
N ALA A 182 -4.00 4.78 7.51
CA ALA A 182 -4.35 5.84 8.45
C ALA A 182 -3.11 6.63 8.92
N ALA A 183 -2.01 5.94 9.23
CA ALA A 183 -0.76 6.60 9.62
C ALA A 183 -0.16 7.47 8.51
N ALA A 184 -0.26 7.04 7.25
CA ALA A 184 0.20 7.81 6.10
C ALA A 184 -0.60 9.10 5.92
N TYR A 185 -1.93 9.03 5.91
CA TYR A 185 -2.77 10.23 5.83
C TYR A 185 -2.55 11.18 7.01
N ASP A 186 -2.39 10.65 8.23
CA ASP A 186 -2.08 11.47 9.41
C ASP A 186 -0.69 12.13 9.37
N GLN A 187 0.27 11.54 8.66
CA GLN A 187 1.56 12.15 8.39
C GLN A 187 1.44 13.25 7.32
N LEU A 188 0.79 12.95 6.19
CA LEU A 188 0.69 13.85 5.03
C LEU A 188 -0.11 15.11 5.36
N ARG A 189 -1.21 15.00 6.11
CA ARG A 189 -2.03 16.16 6.50
C ARG A 189 -1.29 17.25 7.29
N ARG A 190 -0.09 16.97 7.78
CA ARG A 190 0.77 17.93 8.51
C ARG A 190 1.54 18.85 7.57
N ASP A 191 1.66 18.46 6.30
CA ASP A 191 2.35 19.20 5.27
C ASP A 191 1.34 19.79 4.27
N PRO A 192 1.14 21.12 4.26
CA PRO A 192 0.23 21.79 3.34
C PRO A 192 0.51 21.52 1.86
N GLU A 193 1.76 21.26 1.48
CA GLU A 193 2.14 21.02 0.08
C GLU A 193 1.56 19.70 -0.45
N THR A 194 1.24 18.76 0.44
CA THR A 194 0.67 17.46 0.06
C THR A 194 -0.85 17.44 -0.02
N LEU A 195 -1.54 18.45 0.53
CA LEU A 195 -3.01 18.44 0.65
C LEU A 195 -3.72 18.44 -0.71
N SER A 196 -3.10 19.00 -1.75
CA SER A 196 -3.63 18.93 -3.11
C SER A 196 -3.28 17.62 -3.83
N LEU A 197 -2.30 16.86 -3.32
CA LEU A 197 -1.76 15.66 -3.95
C LEU A 197 -2.39 14.37 -3.46
N VAL A 198 -3.14 14.41 -2.37
CA VAL A 198 -3.84 13.25 -1.81
C VAL A 198 -5.29 13.61 -1.49
N PRO A 199 -6.20 12.61 -1.36
CA PRO A 199 -7.55 12.86 -0.89
C PRO A 199 -7.55 13.50 0.49
N GLU A 200 -8.49 14.42 0.73
CA GLU A 200 -8.72 14.93 2.08
C GLU A 200 -9.07 13.78 3.04
N TYR A 201 -8.44 13.74 4.20
CA TYR A 201 -8.62 12.68 5.19
C TYR A 201 -9.63 13.09 6.26
N TYR A 202 -10.83 12.51 6.22
CA TYR A 202 -11.88 12.70 7.23
C TYR A 202 -11.71 11.79 8.44
N GLY A 203 -10.68 10.95 8.44
CA GLY A 203 -10.23 10.20 9.59
C GLY A 203 -10.53 8.71 9.58
N SER A 204 -10.27 8.11 10.73
CA SER A 204 -10.39 6.70 11.00
C SER A 204 -11.64 6.39 11.83
N TRP A 205 -12.33 5.31 11.48
CA TRP A 205 -13.60 4.95 12.07
C TRP A 205 -13.74 3.45 12.25
N THR A 206 -14.71 3.05 13.07
CA THR A 206 -15.09 1.66 13.24
C THR A 206 -16.61 1.51 13.20
N ILE A 207 -17.08 0.43 12.60
CA ILE A 207 -18.49 0.07 12.51
C ILE A 207 -18.71 -1.32 13.11
N GLU A 208 -19.92 -1.55 13.60
CA GLU A 208 -20.39 -2.87 13.98
C GLU A 208 -21.19 -3.47 12.82
N VAL A 209 -20.78 -4.66 12.37
CA VAL A 209 -21.41 -5.38 11.26
C VAL A 209 -22.05 -6.66 11.79
N PRO A 210 -23.39 -6.75 11.80
CA PRO A 210 -24.09 -7.99 12.13
C PRO A 210 -23.79 -9.07 11.08
N THR A 211 -23.59 -10.30 11.50
CA THR A 211 -23.28 -11.41 10.62
C THR A 211 -23.95 -12.68 11.12
N THR A 212 -24.83 -13.22 10.29
CA THR A 212 -25.62 -14.41 10.63
C THR A 212 -24.97 -15.66 10.04
N VAL A 213 -24.69 -16.64 10.90
CA VAL A 213 -24.13 -17.94 10.54
C VAL A 213 -24.95 -19.02 11.25
N SER A 214 -25.54 -19.94 10.49
CA SER A 214 -26.34 -21.06 11.04
C SER A 214 -27.38 -20.60 12.08
N ASP A 215 -28.17 -19.57 11.73
CA ASP A 215 -29.22 -18.95 12.55
C ASP A 215 -28.77 -18.18 13.80
N GLU A 216 -27.46 -18.07 14.05
CA GLU A 216 -26.89 -17.23 15.11
C GLU A 216 -26.32 -15.94 14.52
N THR A 217 -26.61 -14.80 15.16
CA THR A 217 -26.10 -13.48 14.74
C THR A 217 -24.96 -13.04 15.65
N PHE A 218 -23.81 -12.80 15.03
CA PHE A 218 -22.60 -12.29 15.66
C PHE A 218 -22.37 -10.84 15.23
N THR A 219 -21.76 -10.04 16.10
CA THR A 219 -21.35 -8.68 15.76
C THR A 219 -19.84 -8.63 15.56
N ARG A 220 -19.42 -8.13 14.41
CA ARG A 220 -18.01 -7.94 14.04
C ARG A 220 -17.68 -6.47 14.10
N HIS A 221 -16.57 -6.10 14.71
CA HIS A 221 -16.02 -4.75 14.53
C HIS A 221 -15.23 -4.72 13.23
N VAL A 222 -15.50 -3.71 12.41
CA VAL A 222 -14.78 -3.51 11.14
C VAL A 222 -14.19 -2.12 11.14
N ARG A 223 -12.94 -2.00 10.68
CA ARG A 223 -12.21 -0.74 10.59
C ARG A 223 -12.41 -0.13 9.21
N LEU A 224 -12.46 1.19 9.15
CA LEU A 224 -12.53 1.91 7.89
C LEU A 224 -11.84 3.27 8.02
N ILE A 225 -11.50 3.83 6.86
CA ILE A 225 -11.15 5.26 6.74
C ILE A 225 -12.18 5.98 5.87
N LEU A 226 -12.33 7.27 6.13
CA LEU A 226 -13.13 8.18 5.31
C LEU A 226 -12.20 9.17 4.63
N ILE A 227 -12.31 9.27 3.30
CA ILE A 227 -11.51 10.17 2.46
C ILE A 227 -12.38 10.88 1.41
N GLU A 228 -11.86 11.97 0.84
CA GLU A 228 -12.49 12.69 -0.28
C GLU A 228 -12.82 11.75 -1.44
N HIS A 229 -14.02 11.88 -2.01
CA HIS A 229 -14.32 11.28 -3.30
C HIS A 229 -13.71 12.11 -4.42
N ILE A 230 -12.68 11.56 -5.05
CA ILE A 230 -12.00 12.22 -6.17
C ILE A 230 -12.78 11.97 -7.46
N ASN A 231 -13.42 13.03 -7.98
CA ASN A 231 -14.06 12.99 -9.29
C ASN A 231 -13.01 13.14 -10.41
N GLY A 232 -12.33 12.04 -10.72
CA GLY A 232 -11.28 11.99 -11.72
C GLY A 232 -11.24 10.65 -12.45
N THR A 233 -10.28 10.52 -13.35
CA THR A 233 -10.02 9.27 -14.10
C THR A 233 -8.83 8.55 -13.49
N VAL A 234 -8.98 7.27 -13.12
CA VAL A 234 -7.83 6.45 -12.70
C VAL A 234 -6.86 6.34 -13.88
N MET A 235 -5.59 6.64 -13.67
CA MET A 235 -4.59 6.72 -14.73
C MET A 235 -4.43 5.39 -15.48
N SER A 236 -4.56 4.24 -14.81
CA SER A 236 -4.52 2.91 -15.45
C SER A 236 -5.68 2.66 -16.44
N SER A 237 -6.79 3.40 -16.34
CA SER A 237 -7.90 3.31 -17.30
C SER A 237 -7.68 4.16 -18.56
N VAL A 238 -6.68 5.05 -18.54
CA VAL A 238 -6.32 5.89 -19.68
C VAL A 238 -5.49 5.07 -20.65
N GLN A 239 -5.85 5.11 -21.93
CA GLN A 239 -5.08 4.46 -22.99
C GLN A 239 -3.96 5.41 -23.44
N PRO A 240 -2.68 5.18 -23.06
CA PRO A 240 -1.62 6.16 -23.28
C PRO A 240 -1.37 6.39 -24.77
N GLN A 241 -1.60 5.38 -25.60
CA GLN A 241 -1.40 5.43 -27.05
C GLN A 241 -2.36 6.39 -27.78
N LEU A 242 -3.47 6.78 -27.14
CA LEU A 242 -4.38 7.79 -27.68
C LEU A 242 -3.95 9.22 -27.35
N LEU A 243 -2.97 9.39 -26.48
CA LEU A 243 -2.44 10.68 -26.07
C LEU A 243 -1.20 11.06 -26.89
N SER A 244 -0.96 12.36 -27.03
CA SER A 244 0.29 12.82 -27.63
C SER A 244 1.48 12.45 -26.74
N ARG A 245 2.68 12.33 -27.33
CA ARG A 245 3.90 12.10 -26.55
C ARG A 245 4.13 13.20 -25.50
N GLN A 246 3.80 14.45 -25.83
CA GLN A 246 3.97 15.58 -24.92
C GLN A 246 3.00 15.51 -23.74
N THR A 247 1.75 15.11 -23.98
CA THR A 247 0.73 14.89 -22.94
C THR A 247 1.18 13.82 -21.96
N ARG A 248 1.61 12.65 -22.47
CA ARG A 248 2.07 11.55 -21.62
C ARG A 248 3.25 11.98 -20.76
N SER A 249 4.24 12.64 -21.37
CA SER A 249 5.41 13.18 -20.66
C SER A 249 4.99 14.15 -19.55
N SER A 250 4.08 15.09 -19.84
CA SER A 250 3.57 16.06 -18.86
C SER A 250 2.85 15.38 -17.68
N ILE A 251 2.05 14.35 -17.95
CA ILE A 251 1.36 13.58 -16.90
C ILE A 251 2.36 12.86 -16.01
N ILE A 252 3.31 12.10 -16.59
CA ILE A 252 4.32 11.40 -15.80
C ILE A 252 5.16 12.39 -15.00
N GLU A 253 5.53 13.52 -15.59
CA GLU A 253 6.27 14.56 -14.90
C GLU A 253 5.56 15.00 -13.61
N LYS A 254 4.28 15.37 -13.72
CA LYS A 254 3.44 15.74 -12.57
C LYS A 254 3.29 14.62 -11.53
N VAL A 255 3.19 13.36 -11.98
CA VAL A 255 3.08 12.21 -11.06
C VAL A 255 4.35 12.02 -10.25
N LEU A 256 5.51 12.09 -10.89
CA LEU A 256 6.80 11.90 -10.21
C LEU A 256 7.14 13.08 -9.30
N GLU A 257 6.76 14.30 -9.68
CA GLU A 257 6.82 15.48 -8.81
C GLU A 257 5.93 15.31 -7.58
N ALA A 258 4.68 14.87 -7.76
CA ALA A 258 3.75 14.63 -6.67
C ALA A 258 4.28 13.55 -5.70
N GLU A 259 4.84 12.46 -6.23
CA GLU A 259 5.44 11.40 -5.40
C GLU A 259 6.65 11.91 -4.62
N SER A 260 7.48 12.75 -5.25
CA SER A 260 8.63 13.37 -4.59
C SER A 260 8.16 14.22 -3.40
N LEU A 261 7.10 15.01 -3.54
CA LEU A 261 6.53 15.79 -2.44
C LEU A 261 5.99 14.89 -1.32
N VAL A 262 5.25 13.83 -1.66
CA VAL A 262 4.76 12.82 -0.69
C VAL A 262 5.93 12.17 0.07
N PHE A 263 7.01 11.82 -0.64
CA PHE A 263 8.21 11.23 -0.04
C PHE A 263 8.92 12.21 0.92
N ASN A 264 9.11 13.45 0.49
CA ASN A 264 9.77 14.47 1.31
C ASN A 264 8.92 14.87 2.54
N ALA A 265 7.59 14.74 2.48
CA ALA A 265 6.69 14.84 3.62
C ALA A 265 6.78 13.65 4.61
N GLY A 266 7.62 12.66 4.29
CA GLY A 266 7.96 11.54 5.18
C GLY A 266 7.14 10.27 4.95
N VAL A 267 6.48 10.12 3.80
CA VAL A 267 5.70 8.92 3.45
C VAL A 267 6.26 8.27 2.19
N LEU A 268 6.66 7.02 2.32
CA LEU A 268 7.05 6.16 1.19
C LEU A 268 5.83 5.34 0.76
N HIS A 269 5.28 5.60 -0.44
CA HIS A 269 4.05 4.95 -0.90
C HIS A 269 4.17 3.43 -1.10
N ARG A 270 5.32 2.94 -1.57
CA ARG A 270 5.66 1.52 -1.84
C ARG A 270 4.88 0.78 -2.91
N ASP A 271 3.77 1.34 -3.36
CA ASP A 271 2.98 0.76 -4.45
C ASP A 271 2.63 1.80 -5.53
N MET A 272 3.62 2.59 -5.93
CA MET A 272 3.40 3.61 -6.96
C MET A 272 3.17 2.95 -8.30
N SER A 273 1.97 3.13 -8.85
CA SER A 273 1.55 2.61 -10.15
C SER A 273 0.35 3.39 -10.67
N PRO A 274 0.06 3.37 -11.99
CA PRO A 274 -1.07 4.09 -12.60
C PRO A 274 -2.44 3.79 -11.97
N ARG A 275 -2.63 2.61 -11.36
CA ARG A 275 -3.91 2.28 -10.69
C ARG A 275 -4.12 3.07 -9.39
N ASN A 276 -3.04 3.59 -8.81
CA ASN A 276 -3.01 4.35 -7.56
C ASN A 276 -2.87 5.87 -7.82
N VAL A 277 -3.17 6.30 -9.05
CA VAL A 277 -3.11 7.70 -9.47
C VAL A 277 -4.43 8.10 -10.12
N MET A 278 -5.01 9.21 -9.65
CA MET A 278 -6.20 9.85 -10.22
C MET A 278 -5.80 11.11 -10.98
N LEU A 279 -6.28 11.25 -12.21
CA LEU A 279 -6.15 12.43 -13.04
C LEU A 279 -7.44 13.25 -12.95
N VAL A 280 -7.33 14.48 -12.46
CA VAL A 280 -8.47 15.37 -12.20
C VAL A 280 -8.37 16.59 -13.10
N SER A 281 -9.25 16.63 -14.10
CA SER A 281 -9.39 17.79 -14.99
C SER A 281 -10.12 18.93 -14.28
N PRO A 282 -9.72 20.20 -14.50
CA PRO A 282 -10.38 21.36 -13.88
C PRO A 282 -11.82 21.57 -14.38
N SER A 283 -12.14 21.06 -15.58
CA SER A 283 -13.48 21.05 -16.15
C SER A 283 -13.77 19.68 -16.78
N PRO A 284 -15.04 19.21 -16.79
CA PRO A 284 -15.44 17.98 -17.47
C PRO A 284 -15.14 17.96 -18.97
N THR A 285 -14.93 19.13 -19.59
CA THR A 285 -14.62 19.26 -21.01
C THR A 285 -13.12 19.47 -21.30
N SER A 286 -12.28 19.58 -20.26
CA SER A 286 -10.83 19.78 -20.43
C SER A 286 -10.17 18.49 -20.90
N SER A 287 -9.22 18.62 -21.82
CA SER A 287 -8.36 17.49 -22.22
C SER A 287 -7.29 17.22 -21.16
N PHE A 288 -6.62 16.08 -21.27
CA PHE A 288 -5.47 15.77 -20.43
C PHE A 288 -4.23 16.65 -20.72
N ASP A 289 -4.28 17.51 -21.74
CA ASP A 289 -3.23 18.50 -22.05
C ASP A 289 -3.34 19.76 -21.19
N ASP A 290 -4.40 19.86 -20.38
CA ASP A 290 -4.66 21.01 -19.54
C ASP A 290 -3.49 21.22 -18.55
N PRO A 291 -2.83 22.39 -18.54
CA PRO A 291 -1.74 22.67 -17.62
C PRO A 291 -2.21 22.60 -16.16
N ASP A 292 -3.50 22.81 -15.89
CA ASP A 292 -4.09 22.75 -14.56
C ASP A 292 -4.62 21.35 -14.19
N LEU A 293 -4.34 20.32 -15.00
CA LEU A 293 -4.61 18.92 -14.66
C LEU A 293 -3.95 18.59 -13.32
N ARG A 294 -4.78 18.23 -12.33
CA ARG A 294 -4.35 17.86 -10.98
C ARG A 294 -4.12 16.35 -10.93
N VAL A 295 -3.01 15.96 -10.31
CA VAL A 295 -2.69 14.56 -9.99
C VAL A 295 -2.99 14.31 -8.52
N VAL A 296 -3.67 13.21 -8.23
CA VAL A 296 -3.96 12.78 -6.85
C VAL A 296 -3.51 11.33 -6.66
N ILE A 297 -2.64 11.10 -5.68
CA ILE A 297 -2.13 9.79 -5.29
C ILE A 297 -3.07 9.18 -4.24
N ILE A 298 -3.42 7.91 -4.41
CA ILE A 298 -4.37 7.17 -3.57
C ILE A 298 -3.82 5.80 -3.17
N ASP A 299 -4.48 5.13 -2.22
CA ASP A 299 -4.17 3.76 -1.78
C ASP A 299 -2.82 3.60 -1.05
N PHE A 300 -2.77 4.13 0.17
CA PHE A 300 -1.58 4.10 1.02
C PHE A 300 -1.52 2.87 1.96
N ASN A 301 -2.27 1.79 1.67
CA ASN A 301 -2.38 0.63 2.58
C ASN A 301 -1.07 -0.14 2.79
N VAL A 302 -0.12 -0.05 1.86
CA VAL A 302 1.21 -0.67 1.98
C VAL A 302 2.34 0.34 2.19
N SER A 303 1.99 1.59 2.46
CA SER A 303 2.95 2.68 2.63
C SER A 303 3.66 2.67 3.98
N ASN A 304 4.78 3.40 4.04
CA ASN A 304 5.59 3.58 5.24
C ASN A 304 5.74 5.06 5.61
N VAL A 305 5.39 5.38 6.85
CA VAL A 305 5.81 6.63 7.48
C VAL A 305 7.27 6.48 7.92
N ILE A 306 8.19 7.16 7.24
CA ILE A 306 9.65 6.97 7.36
C ILE A 306 10.12 7.06 8.81
N ARG A 307 9.62 8.04 9.57
CA ARG A 307 10.01 8.24 10.98
C ARG A 307 9.52 7.15 11.96
N LEU A 308 8.63 6.26 11.50
CA LEU A 308 8.04 5.17 12.27
C LEU A 308 8.54 3.79 11.81
N SER A 309 9.39 3.74 10.78
CA SER A 309 9.82 2.50 10.14
C SER A 309 11.34 2.41 10.03
N ASN A 310 11.89 1.23 10.28
CA ASN A 310 13.21 0.80 9.81
C ASN A 310 13.24 0.51 8.30
N ALA A 311 12.24 0.95 7.54
CA ALA A 311 12.34 1.09 6.10
C ALA A 311 13.54 2.01 5.80
N SER A 312 14.73 1.42 5.77
CA SER A 312 15.88 2.01 5.14
C SER A 312 15.41 2.35 3.73
N CYS A 313 15.39 3.65 3.40
CA CYS A 313 15.85 4.03 2.07
C CYS A 313 17.11 3.17 1.89
N GLN A 314 17.10 2.20 0.96
CA GLN A 314 18.10 1.12 0.84
C GLN A 314 19.46 1.54 1.41
N PRO A 315 20.11 0.77 2.31
CA PRO A 315 21.33 1.19 3.03
C PRO A 315 22.48 1.66 2.12
N SER A 316 22.40 1.41 0.81
CA SER A 316 23.25 1.98 -0.22
C SER A 316 22.52 3.10 -0.99
N ASP A 317 22.53 4.35 -0.49
CA ASP A 317 22.60 5.59 -1.31
C ASP A 317 21.51 6.66 -1.12
N ASN A 318 20.34 6.37 -0.55
CA ASN A 318 19.30 7.42 -0.39
C ASN A 318 19.23 7.95 1.06
N PRO A 319 19.74 9.17 1.34
CA PRO A 319 19.66 9.78 2.66
C PRO A 319 18.21 10.08 3.06
N SER A 320 17.91 9.95 4.36
CA SER A 320 16.59 10.32 4.88
C SER A 320 16.25 11.78 4.55
N PRO A 321 14.96 12.15 4.35
CA PRO A 321 14.56 13.54 4.13
C PRO A 321 15.12 14.50 5.18
N THR A 322 15.18 14.06 6.45
CA THR A 322 15.76 14.85 7.54
C THR A 322 17.27 15.07 7.39
N SER A 323 18.02 14.06 6.95
CA SER A 323 19.46 14.20 6.68
C SER A 323 19.72 15.14 5.50
N LEU A 324 18.91 15.02 4.44
CA LEU A 324 18.98 15.89 3.28
C LEU A 324 18.71 17.35 3.63
N GLN A 325 17.65 17.61 4.39
CA GLN A 325 17.28 18.98 4.73
C GLN A 325 18.32 19.69 5.61
N LYS A 326 19.12 18.94 6.37
CA LYS A 326 20.27 19.51 7.11
C LYS A 326 21.39 19.97 6.18
N GLN A 327 21.65 19.22 5.11
CA GLN A 327 22.75 19.52 4.19
C GLN A 327 22.34 20.48 3.07
N TRP A 328 21.11 20.33 2.58
CA TRP A 328 20.51 21.09 1.48
C TRP A 328 19.18 21.71 1.91
N PRO A 329 19.20 22.74 2.79
CA PRO A 329 17.97 23.37 3.25
C PRO A 329 17.13 23.90 2.08
N GLY A 330 15.85 23.54 2.06
CA GLY A 330 14.90 23.96 1.02
C GLY A 330 15.02 23.23 -0.32
N LYS A 331 15.83 22.17 -0.41
CA LYS A 331 15.87 21.26 -1.57
C LYS A 331 15.12 19.98 -1.26
N LEU A 332 14.44 19.44 -2.28
CA LEU A 332 13.73 18.16 -2.20
C LEU A 332 14.59 17.04 -2.78
N LEU A 333 14.41 15.81 -2.29
CA LEU A 333 14.87 14.64 -3.04
C LEU A 333 13.99 14.48 -4.27
N GLY A 334 14.57 14.57 -5.47
CA GLY A 334 13.82 14.56 -6.72
C GLY A 334 13.54 13.16 -7.29
N PRO A 335 12.79 13.09 -8.41
CA PRO A 335 12.42 11.82 -9.04
C PRO A 335 13.58 10.92 -9.45
N VAL A 336 14.70 11.51 -9.90
CA VAL A 336 15.84 10.75 -10.47
C VAL A 336 16.33 9.68 -9.51
N THR A 337 16.57 10.01 -8.25
CA THR A 337 17.11 9.08 -7.24
C THR A 337 16.12 8.00 -6.81
N ARG A 338 14.83 8.15 -7.15
CA ARG A 338 13.76 7.23 -6.76
C ARG A 338 13.31 6.33 -7.90
N PHE A 339 13.30 6.85 -9.13
CA PHE A 339 12.73 6.16 -10.28
C PHE A 339 13.78 5.67 -11.29
N TRP A 340 15.07 5.95 -11.07
CA TRP A 340 16.13 5.38 -11.90
C TRP A 340 16.08 3.85 -11.88
N ASN A 341 15.96 3.22 -13.04
CA ASN A 341 15.73 1.77 -13.20
C ASN A 341 14.45 1.21 -12.54
N ALA A 342 13.57 2.07 -11.99
CA ALA A 342 12.30 1.66 -11.38
C ALA A 342 11.08 2.16 -12.17
N MET A 343 11.28 2.78 -13.34
CA MET A 343 10.20 3.18 -14.25
C MET A 343 9.38 1.98 -14.76
N GLU A 344 9.99 0.79 -14.89
CA GLU A 344 9.27 -0.44 -15.24
C GLU A 344 8.36 -0.90 -14.10
N GLU A 345 8.80 -0.80 -12.84
CA GLU A 345 8.00 -1.13 -11.65
C GLU A 345 6.79 -0.19 -11.50
N PHE A 346 6.94 1.08 -11.92
CA PHE A 346 5.83 2.02 -12.04
C PHE A 346 4.85 1.64 -13.18
N GLU A 347 5.11 0.61 -13.99
CA GLU A 347 4.32 0.29 -15.17
C GLU A 347 4.25 1.47 -16.16
N ALA A 348 5.35 2.23 -16.31
CA ALA A 348 5.44 3.39 -17.20
C ALA A 348 5.43 3.02 -18.70
N ARG A 349 5.23 1.74 -19.03
CA ARG A 349 5.11 1.25 -20.40
C ARG A 349 4.01 2.02 -21.12
N ASP A 350 4.29 2.39 -22.37
CA ASP A 350 3.43 3.25 -23.19
C ASP A 350 3.24 4.69 -22.68
N TRP A 351 3.70 5.05 -21.49
CA TRP A 351 3.69 6.44 -21.00
C TRP A 351 4.97 7.18 -21.37
N VAL A 352 6.12 6.53 -21.18
CA VAL A 352 7.44 7.00 -21.62
C VAL A 352 8.05 5.98 -22.58
N ASN A 353 9.17 6.34 -23.23
CA ASN A 353 9.90 5.39 -24.06
C ASN A 353 10.49 4.29 -23.15
N ASP A 354 10.04 3.05 -23.35
CA ASP A 354 10.38 1.85 -22.58
C ASP A 354 11.54 1.06 -23.19
N GLU A 355 12.17 1.55 -24.26
CA GLU A 355 13.45 1.02 -24.74
C GLU A 355 14.54 1.14 -23.66
N ASP A 356 15.43 0.15 -23.58
CA ASP A 356 16.50 0.05 -22.57
C ASP A 356 17.24 1.39 -22.39
N GLY A 357 17.20 1.90 -21.16
CA GLY A 357 17.84 3.17 -20.76
C GLY A 357 17.13 4.45 -21.20
N LYS A 358 16.19 4.42 -22.15
CA LYS A 358 15.49 5.64 -22.63
C LYS A 358 14.61 6.29 -21.58
N ALA A 359 13.97 5.50 -20.72
CA ALA A 359 13.19 6.02 -19.60
C ALA A 359 14.08 6.79 -18.60
N ASN A 360 15.30 6.30 -18.35
CA ASN A 360 16.27 6.98 -17.48
C ASN A 360 16.82 8.27 -18.13
N GLU A 361 17.08 8.26 -19.44
CA GLU A 361 17.47 9.48 -20.15
C GLU A 361 16.37 10.53 -20.09
N TRP A 362 15.12 10.14 -20.33
CA TRP A 362 13.96 11.03 -20.17
C TRP A 362 13.87 11.58 -18.74
N LEU A 363 14.04 10.73 -17.73
CA LEU A 363 14.03 11.14 -16.32
C LEU A 363 15.14 12.16 -16.01
N TRP A 364 16.34 11.94 -16.56
CA TRP A 364 17.46 12.88 -16.44
C TRP A 364 17.20 14.21 -17.15
N GLU A 365 16.67 14.17 -18.37
CA GLU A 365 16.31 15.35 -19.16
C GLU A 365 15.25 16.20 -18.45
N CYS A 366 14.23 15.56 -17.86
CA CYS A 366 13.17 16.25 -17.13
C CYS A 366 13.66 16.83 -15.80
N PHE A 367 14.46 16.09 -15.03
CA PHE A 367 14.67 16.42 -13.59
C PHE A 367 16.12 16.58 -13.16
N GLY A 368 17.09 16.04 -13.89
CA GLY A 368 18.47 15.87 -13.42
C GLY A 368 19.23 17.16 -13.09
N GLN A 369 18.80 18.30 -13.67
CA GLN A 369 19.43 19.60 -13.48
C GLN A 369 18.49 20.65 -12.87
N ARG A 370 17.34 20.22 -12.37
CA ARG A 370 16.37 21.13 -11.75
C ARG A 370 16.89 21.65 -10.42
N GLN A 371 16.72 22.96 -10.20
CA GLN A 371 17.34 23.63 -9.06
C GLN A 371 16.59 23.37 -7.76
N GLU A 372 15.31 23.05 -7.81
CA GLU A 372 14.48 22.70 -6.64
C GLU A 372 14.93 21.40 -5.96
N TYR A 373 15.65 20.52 -6.67
CA TYR A 373 16.12 19.25 -6.14
C TYR A 373 17.55 19.31 -5.62
N VAL A 374 17.88 18.31 -4.79
CA VAL A 374 19.26 18.05 -4.38
C VAL A 374 20.13 17.84 -5.62
N PRO A 375 21.28 18.54 -5.76
CA PRO A 375 22.12 18.41 -6.94
C PRO A 375 22.65 16.99 -7.13
N LEU A 376 22.58 16.50 -8.37
CA LEU A 376 23.06 15.18 -8.75
C LEU A 376 24.28 15.27 -9.66
N VAL A 377 25.21 14.33 -9.50
CA VAL A 377 26.35 14.11 -10.38
C VAL A 377 26.09 12.84 -11.17
N ARG A 378 26.17 12.94 -12.49
CA ARG A 378 26.03 11.83 -13.41
C ARG A 378 27.35 11.57 -14.12
N ASP A 379 27.84 10.36 -14.00
CA ASP A 379 29.00 9.91 -14.76
C ASP A 379 28.60 9.73 -16.23
N ARG A 380 29.41 10.27 -17.14
CA ARG A 380 29.16 10.20 -18.59
C ARG A 380 29.61 8.87 -19.19
N GLU A 381 30.51 8.17 -18.52
CA GLU A 381 31.05 6.86 -18.91
C GLU A 381 30.19 5.73 -18.33
N GLU A 382 29.64 5.90 -17.13
CA GLU A 382 28.75 4.94 -16.46
C GLU A 382 27.27 5.33 -16.54
N ARG A 383 26.75 5.55 -17.76
CA ARG A 383 25.40 6.12 -17.98
C ARG A 383 24.24 5.30 -17.45
N GLU A 384 24.45 4.01 -17.19
CA GLU A 384 23.44 3.06 -16.69
C GLU A 384 23.27 3.16 -15.17
N LEU A 385 24.29 3.67 -14.46
CA LEU A 385 24.24 3.83 -13.02
C LEU A 385 23.37 5.03 -12.61
N CYS A 386 22.73 4.89 -11.46
CA CYS A 386 21.94 5.97 -10.88
C CYS A 386 22.84 7.18 -10.57
N PRO A 387 22.45 8.41 -11.00
CA PRO A 387 23.15 9.62 -10.62
C PRO A 387 23.26 9.75 -9.10
N ARG A 388 24.45 10.14 -8.61
CA ARG A 388 24.73 10.24 -7.17
C ARG A 388 24.47 11.64 -6.66
N ILE A 389 24.05 11.75 -5.41
CA ILE A 389 23.95 13.05 -4.73
C ILE A 389 25.35 13.70 -4.68
N SER A 390 25.43 14.96 -5.09
CA SER A 390 26.63 15.76 -4.92
C SER A 390 26.82 16.04 -3.44
N TRP A 391 27.71 15.31 -2.76
CA TRP A 391 28.07 15.64 -1.39
C TRP A 391 29.15 16.74 -1.44
N TYR A 392 28.94 17.86 -0.76
CA TYR A 392 30.02 18.82 -0.54
C TYR A 392 31.17 18.11 0.18
N SER A 393 32.27 17.86 -0.54
CA SER A 393 33.55 17.55 0.08
C SER A 393 34.12 18.84 0.68
N GLY A 394 33.66 19.16 1.89
CA GLY A 394 34.35 20.13 2.75
C GLY A 394 35.70 19.55 3.17
N ARG A 395 36.67 19.57 2.27
CA ARG A 395 38.09 19.48 2.59
C ARG A 395 38.86 20.45 1.70
N ASP A 396 38.87 21.69 2.18
CA ASP A 396 40.01 22.57 2.02
C ASP A 396 41.25 21.81 2.53
N ASN A 397 42.24 21.68 1.66
CA ASN A 397 43.66 21.38 1.87
C ASN A 397 44.25 21.68 0.49
N GLY A 398 44.68 22.89 0.19
CA GLY A 398 45.82 23.53 0.84
C GLY A 398 47.07 23.06 0.11
N ASP A 399 47.65 23.97 -0.67
CA ASP A 399 48.99 24.01 -1.26
C ASP A 399 49.92 22.79 -1.06
N GLY A 400 50.54 22.35 -2.17
CA GLY A 400 51.63 21.37 -2.09
C GLY A 400 52.20 20.97 -3.45
N ASP A 401 52.85 21.93 -4.10
CA ASP A 401 54.02 21.85 -4.98
C ASP A 401 54.36 20.55 -5.75
N ASP A 402 54.59 20.76 -7.05
CA ASP A 402 55.48 19.99 -7.91
C ASP A 402 56.78 19.58 -7.21
N VAL A 403 57.09 18.28 -7.18
CA VAL A 403 58.48 17.82 -7.29
C VAL A 403 58.55 16.52 -8.08
N ASP A 404 58.95 16.67 -9.34
CA ASP A 404 59.62 15.66 -10.16
C ASP A 404 60.98 15.34 -9.53
N MET A 405 61.20 14.09 -9.11
CA MET A 405 62.51 13.57 -8.71
C MET A 405 62.64 12.12 -9.22
N THR A 406 63.29 12.04 -10.37
CA THR A 406 63.98 10.87 -10.91
C THR A 406 65.00 10.33 -9.91
N VAL A 407 65.01 9.01 -9.68
CA VAL A 407 66.15 8.32 -9.05
C VAL A 407 66.39 7.00 -9.77
N GLU A 408 67.62 6.88 -10.25
CA GLU A 408 68.24 5.72 -10.91
C GLU A 408 68.40 4.52 -9.99
N ASP A 409 68.49 3.37 -10.65
CA ASP A 409 68.81 2.02 -10.21
C ASP A 409 69.90 1.90 -9.14
N THR A 410 69.66 1.03 -8.15
CA THR A 410 70.63 -0.04 -7.86
C THR A 410 69.95 -1.21 -7.14
N GLU A 411 70.03 -2.35 -7.80
CA GLU A 411 69.68 -3.70 -7.37
C GLU A 411 70.49 -4.09 -6.11
N ASP A 412 69.88 -4.76 -5.13
CA ASP A 412 70.03 -6.22 -5.03
C ASP A 412 69.20 -6.85 -3.88
N SER A 413 68.48 -7.90 -4.27
CA SER A 413 68.32 -9.18 -3.57
C SER A 413 67.70 -9.24 -2.16
N SER A 414 66.41 -9.59 -2.11
CA SER A 414 65.99 -10.78 -1.35
C SER A 414 64.69 -11.37 -1.92
N CYS A 415 64.77 -12.66 -2.23
CA CYS A 415 63.81 -13.44 -3.00
C CYS A 415 62.59 -13.89 -2.17
N ALA A 416 61.39 -13.65 -2.70
CA ALA A 416 60.20 -14.49 -2.51
C ALA A 416 59.19 -14.20 -3.64
N GLY A 417 59.29 -14.94 -4.74
CA GLY A 417 58.14 -15.17 -5.63
C GLY A 417 57.43 -16.45 -5.22
N ASP A 418 56.31 -16.86 -5.80
CA ASP A 418 55.27 -16.22 -6.59
C ASP A 418 54.17 -17.29 -6.66
N GLY A 419 52.91 -16.90 -6.80
CA GLY A 419 51.83 -17.86 -7.02
C GLY A 419 50.43 -17.26 -6.88
N ASP A 420 50.05 -16.49 -7.88
CA ASP A 420 48.73 -16.45 -8.52
C ASP A 420 47.51 -16.89 -7.68
N ASP A 421 46.64 -15.94 -7.34
CA ASP A 421 45.20 -16.16 -7.40
C ASP A 421 44.47 -14.81 -7.61
N GLU A 422 44.20 -14.56 -8.88
CA GLU A 422 43.25 -13.59 -9.40
C GLU A 422 41.84 -13.95 -8.90
N VAL A 423 41.41 -13.41 -7.76
CA VAL A 423 40.01 -13.55 -7.33
C VAL A 423 39.16 -12.52 -8.07
N VAL A 424 38.81 -12.89 -9.31
CA VAL A 424 37.66 -12.34 -10.03
C VAL A 424 36.41 -12.63 -9.22
N PHE A 425 35.87 -11.65 -8.49
CA PHE A 425 34.46 -11.72 -8.07
C PHE A 425 33.59 -11.39 -9.28
N GLN A 426 33.35 -12.42 -10.11
CA GLN A 426 32.17 -12.49 -10.95
C GLN A 426 30.96 -12.30 -10.02
N GLY A 427 30.32 -11.14 -10.12
CA GLY A 427 28.98 -10.94 -9.61
C GLY A 427 28.10 -12.02 -10.22
N ARG A 428 27.89 -13.11 -9.47
CA ARG A 428 26.89 -14.11 -9.82
C ARG A 428 25.58 -13.36 -9.93
N GLY A 429 24.98 -13.45 -11.10
CA GLY A 429 23.60 -13.07 -11.32
C GLY A 429 22.72 -13.72 -10.25
N CYS A 430 22.41 -12.94 -9.23
CA CYS A 430 21.30 -13.23 -8.36
C CYS A 430 20.06 -12.82 -9.13
N LYS A 431 19.48 -13.80 -9.84
CA LYS A 431 18.04 -13.89 -10.02
C LYS A 431 17.41 -13.86 -8.61
N GLY A 432 17.33 -12.67 -8.02
CA GLY A 432 16.42 -12.38 -6.95
C GLY A 432 15.05 -12.52 -7.58
N SER A 433 14.35 -13.58 -7.20
CA SER A 433 12.96 -13.80 -7.50
C SER A 433 12.16 -12.58 -7.04
N ALA A 434 12.02 -11.62 -7.96
CA ALA A 434 10.96 -10.63 -7.95
C ALA A 434 9.67 -11.44 -8.02
N LEU A 435 9.11 -11.65 -6.83
CA LEU A 435 7.80 -12.21 -6.64
C LEU A 435 6.83 -11.12 -7.06
N ALA A 436 6.71 -10.96 -8.37
CA ALA A 436 5.72 -10.12 -9.00
C ALA A 436 4.36 -10.60 -8.51
N LEU A 437 3.83 -9.91 -7.50
CA LEU A 437 2.41 -9.90 -7.17
C LEU A 437 1.71 -9.28 -8.37
N ARG A 438 1.48 -10.12 -9.39
CA ARG A 438 0.50 -9.85 -10.42
C ARG A 438 -0.85 -9.79 -9.74
N PHE A 439 -1.27 -8.60 -9.37
CA PHE A 439 -2.70 -8.32 -9.27
C PHE A 439 -3.24 -8.35 -10.69
N ARG A 440 -3.67 -9.55 -11.11
CA ARG A 440 -4.60 -9.68 -12.21
C ARG A 440 -5.95 -9.19 -11.69
N THR A 441 -6.39 -8.05 -12.21
CA THR A 441 -7.82 -7.71 -12.28
C THR A 441 -8.55 -8.71 -13.14
#